data_AF-Q3A3Q5-F1
#
_entry.id   AF-Q3A3Q5-F1
#
_cell.length_a   1.000
_cell.length_b   1.000
_cell.length_c   1.000
_cell.angle_alpha   90.00
_cell.angle_beta   90.00
_cell.angle_gamma   90.00
#
_symmetry.space_group_name_H-M   'P 1'
#
loop_
_entity.id
_entity.type
_entity.pdbx_description
1 polymer ?
#
loop_
_entity_poly.entity_id
_entity_poly.type
_entity_poly.pdbx_seq_one_letter_code
_entity_poly.pdbx_strand_id
1 'polypeptide(L)'
;MRNYIAEILKGNRGYQTKEDIPAVGVILQHLKRIVFCFKGSLLENAILIYICFFYYMLTFVVGAFLGHRITAKIDFYYFIFFQYFIAFFFLLWSAETIYYLIKNLDMGFSGIPLIWSSSRKKYLNKETISRFLVIYSIIPLFMCSYCSLKQTIPLFHKFSFDIFLYNLDKAIHFHHSPWEILHPILGHPIITRIIDFSYLAWGSIFVYSMLYMACHKDRRLRLQFFISLSLCWVVIGNLLAILLASAGPCYFSEVTGVTPSPYAGLFEYLRSIPDLKVVFNQELLWRAFKAGIYMPLGGISAMPSMHVSIAVLLALLYRNFNRWAGWLLTVFAIVIGVGSIHLGWHYAIDGYVSTLLTILIWNAVGACFRKGVRCREKSQHSFPEGTVRIDLDSGKEDNEPQH
;
A
#
# COMPACT_ATOMS: atom_id res chain seq x y z
N MET A 1 22.59 -26.29 -27.17
CA MET A 1 21.35 -25.66 -27.68
C MET A 1 21.48 -25.15 -29.11
N ARG A 2 22.53 -24.37 -29.47
CA ARG A 2 22.77 -23.92 -30.86
C ARG A 2 22.99 -25.06 -31.87
N ASN A 3 23.69 -26.12 -31.48
CA ASN A 3 23.95 -27.28 -32.35
C ASN A 3 22.71 -28.17 -32.56
N TYR A 4 21.77 -28.18 -31.60
CA TYR A 4 20.53 -28.95 -31.69
C TYR A 4 19.53 -28.35 -32.69
N ILE A 5 19.55 -27.02 -32.85
CA ILE A 5 18.71 -26.29 -33.82
C ILE A 5 19.28 -26.43 -35.25
N ALA A 6 20.59 -26.60 -35.39
CA ALA A 6 21.26 -26.75 -36.69
C ALA A 6 20.99 -28.11 -37.37
N GLU A 7 20.78 -29.18 -36.58
CA GLU A 7 20.44 -30.50 -37.14
C GLU A 7 18.98 -30.61 -37.57
N ILE A 8 18.05 -29.95 -36.89
CA ILE A 8 16.62 -29.95 -37.25
C ILE A 8 16.35 -29.24 -38.59
N LEU A 9 17.16 -28.23 -38.94
CA LEU A 9 17.00 -27.46 -40.19
C LEU A 9 17.59 -28.16 -41.43
N LYS A 10 18.42 -29.20 -41.26
CA LYS A 10 18.95 -30.00 -42.37
C LYS A 10 18.13 -31.27 -42.47
N GLY A 11 16.90 -31.14 -42.99
CA GLY A 11 15.97 -32.25 -43.18
C GLY A 11 16.63 -33.42 -43.92
N ASN A 12 17.06 -34.44 -43.17
CA ASN A 12 17.41 -35.72 -43.75
C ASN A 12 17.30 -36.85 -42.73
N ARG A 13 16.44 -37.81 -43.10
CA ARG A 13 16.21 -39.16 -42.57
C ARG A 13 15.29 -39.29 -41.35
N GLY A 14 14.22 -40.04 -41.60
CA GLY A 14 13.24 -40.46 -40.63
C GLY A 14 13.86 -41.23 -39.47
N TYR A 15 13.55 -40.76 -38.28
CA TYR A 15 13.34 -41.63 -37.13
C TYR A 15 11.90 -41.40 -36.67
N GLN A 16 11.12 -42.47 -36.72
CA GLN A 16 9.85 -42.55 -36.03
C GLN A 16 10.12 -42.41 -34.53
N THR A 17 9.79 -41.26 -33.95
CA THR A 17 9.45 -41.14 -32.53
C THR A 17 8.12 -40.38 -32.43
N LYS A 18 7.04 -41.09 -32.76
CA LYS A 18 5.73 -40.80 -32.17
C LYS A 18 5.88 -41.08 -30.67
N GLU A 19 6.08 -40.04 -29.84
CA GLU A 19 5.44 -39.95 -28.51
C GLU A 19 5.71 -38.67 -27.68
N ASP A 20 6.71 -37.81 -27.98
CA ASP A 20 7.03 -36.66 -27.07
C ASP A 20 6.66 -35.23 -27.57
N ILE A 21 6.08 -35.10 -28.76
CA ILE A 21 5.69 -33.80 -29.35
C ILE A 21 4.46 -33.11 -28.67
N PRO A 22 3.52 -33.81 -27.99
CA PRO A 22 2.40 -33.13 -27.31
C PRO A 22 2.83 -32.25 -26.13
N ALA A 23 3.86 -32.69 -25.38
CA ALA A 23 4.28 -32.02 -24.15
C ALA A 23 4.87 -30.64 -24.42
N VAL A 24 5.72 -30.51 -25.44
CA VAL A 24 6.36 -29.23 -25.80
C VAL A 24 5.32 -28.23 -26.31
N GLY A 25 4.36 -28.68 -27.14
CA GLY A 25 3.27 -27.83 -27.64
C GLY A 25 2.37 -27.30 -26.52
N VAL A 26 2.01 -28.17 -25.57
CA VAL A 26 1.24 -27.78 -24.37
C VAL A 26 2.03 -26.81 -23.50
N ILE A 27 3.32 -27.08 -23.23
CA ILE A 27 4.18 -26.18 -22.45
C ILE A 27 4.27 -24.80 -23.10
N LEU A 28 4.50 -24.74 -24.41
CA LEU A 28 4.55 -23.47 -25.17
C LEU A 28 3.23 -22.72 -25.13
N GLN A 29 2.09 -23.42 -25.22
CA GLN A 29 0.77 -22.79 -25.10
C GLN A 29 0.52 -22.24 -23.68
N HIS A 30 0.96 -22.98 -22.65
CA HIS A 30 0.89 -22.52 -21.27
C HIS A 30 1.76 -21.28 -21.03
N LEU A 31 2.98 -21.26 -21.57
CA LEU A 31 3.90 -20.12 -21.51
C LEU A 31 3.33 -18.90 -22.24
N LYS A 32 2.81 -19.07 -23.47
CA LYS A 32 2.15 -18.00 -24.23
C LYS A 32 1.00 -17.37 -23.43
N ARG A 33 0.17 -18.19 -22.78
CA ARG A 33 -0.91 -17.69 -21.92
C ARG A 33 -0.38 -16.92 -20.70
N ILE A 34 0.69 -17.37 -20.06
CA ILE A 34 1.31 -16.67 -18.92
C ILE A 34 1.85 -15.30 -19.37
N VAL A 35 2.60 -15.27 -20.48
CA VAL A 35 3.14 -14.02 -21.04
C VAL A 35 2.02 -13.05 -21.42
N PHE A 36 0.93 -13.55 -21.99
CA PHE A 36 -0.24 -12.74 -22.31
C PHE A 36 -0.89 -12.14 -21.05
N CYS A 37 -1.14 -12.95 -20.02
CA CYS A 37 -1.67 -12.46 -18.74
C CYS A 37 -0.74 -11.44 -18.08
N PHE A 38 0.57 -11.66 -18.15
CA PHE A 38 1.57 -10.75 -17.60
C PHE A 38 1.61 -9.41 -18.35
N LYS A 39 1.61 -9.43 -19.69
CA LYS A 39 1.48 -8.21 -20.51
C LYS A 39 0.17 -7.46 -20.20
N GLY A 40 -0.95 -8.19 -20.10
CA GLY A 40 -2.23 -7.60 -19.72
C GLY A 40 -2.16 -6.91 -18.35
N SER A 41 -1.53 -7.56 -17.37
CA SER A 41 -1.30 -7.00 -16.04
C SER A 41 -0.42 -5.75 -16.06
N LEU A 42 0.66 -5.73 -16.86
CA LEU A 42 1.51 -4.54 -17.01
C LEU A 42 0.71 -3.36 -17.58
N LEU A 43 -0.08 -3.58 -18.63
CA LEU A 43 -0.92 -2.53 -19.23
C LEU A 43 -1.99 -2.04 -18.25
N GLU A 44 -2.61 -2.95 -17.50
CA GLU A 44 -3.63 -2.62 -16.50
C GLU A 44 -3.08 -1.74 -15.37
N ASN A 45 -1.82 -1.96 -14.97
CA ASN A 45 -1.14 -1.25 -13.90
C ASN A 45 -0.15 -0.19 -14.41
N ALA A 46 -0.20 0.18 -15.69
CA ALA A 46 0.79 1.07 -16.32
C ALA A 46 0.94 2.42 -15.60
N ILE A 47 -0.17 3.00 -15.12
CA ILE A 47 -0.16 4.24 -14.34
C ILE A 47 0.64 4.08 -13.05
N LEU A 48 0.45 2.97 -12.32
CA LEU A 48 1.17 2.70 -11.08
C LEU A 48 2.66 2.48 -11.35
N ILE A 49 2.98 1.72 -12.39
CA ILE A 49 4.37 1.49 -12.82
C ILE A 49 5.04 2.83 -13.15
N TYR A 50 4.36 3.70 -13.89
CA TYR A 50 4.87 5.02 -14.24
C TYR A 50 5.10 5.89 -13.00
N ILE A 51 4.12 5.94 -12.08
CA ILE A 51 4.26 6.68 -10.82
C ILE A 51 5.46 6.16 -10.03
N CYS A 52 5.57 4.85 -9.82
CA CYS A 52 6.67 4.26 -9.06
C CYS A 52 8.03 4.51 -9.72
N PHE A 53 8.12 4.35 -11.05
CA PHE A 53 9.37 4.57 -11.77
C PHE A 53 9.77 6.05 -11.75
N PHE A 54 8.84 6.95 -12.03
CA PHE A 54 9.09 8.39 -11.98
C PHE A 54 9.52 8.83 -10.59
N TYR A 55 8.83 8.35 -9.55
CA TYR A 55 9.15 8.65 -8.16
C TYR A 55 10.53 8.11 -7.76
N TYR A 56 10.89 6.91 -8.25
CA TYR A 56 12.23 6.37 -8.08
C TYR A 56 13.29 7.19 -8.79
N MET A 57 13.08 7.58 -10.05
CA MET A 57 13.99 8.48 -10.77
C MET A 57 14.15 9.83 -10.07
N LEU A 58 13.06 10.41 -9.57
CA LEU A 58 13.08 11.65 -8.80
C LEU A 58 14.02 11.57 -7.60
N THR A 59 14.12 10.42 -6.93
CA THR A 59 15.05 10.26 -5.80
C THR A 59 16.51 10.39 -6.21
N PHE A 60 16.89 9.90 -7.39
CA PHE A 60 18.25 10.09 -7.91
C PHE A 60 18.52 11.54 -8.29
N VAL A 61 17.54 12.21 -8.91
CA VAL A 61 17.66 13.63 -9.28
C VAL A 61 17.84 14.48 -8.02
N VAL A 62 17.03 14.25 -6.99
CA VAL A 62 17.15 14.94 -5.70
C VAL A 62 18.48 14.64 -5.01
N GLY A 63 18.92 13.37 -5.01
CA GLY A 63 20.23 13.00 -4.46
C GLY A 63 21.39 13.68 -5.17
N ALA A 64 21.36 13.71 -6.51
CA ALA A 64 22.37 14.39 -7.32
C ALA A 64 22.38 15.90 -7.05
N PHE A 65 21.21 16.55 -6.95
CA PHE A 65 21.07 17.96 -6.62
C PHE A 65 21.64 18.30 -5.24
N LEU A 66 21.41 17.43 -4.25
CA LEU A 66 21.93 17.59 -2.89
C LEU A 66 23.41 17.19 -2.74
N GLY A 67 24.05 16.66 -3.79
CA GLY A 67 25.44 16.16 -3.72
C GLY A 67 25.62 14.91 -2.85
N HIS A 68 24.54 14.20 -2.51
CA HIS A 68 24.56 13.05 -1.61
C HIS A 68 23.83 11.84 -2.21
N ARG A 69 24.36 10.63 -1.95
CA ARG A 69 23.62 9.40 -2.23
C ARG A 69 22.56 9.20 -1.15
N ILE A 70 21.33 9.58 -1.47
CA ILE A 70 20.19 9.49 -0.54
C ILE A 70 19.40 8.18 -0.71
N THR A 71 19.66 7.41 -1.77
CA THR A 71 18.92 6.19 -2.08
C THR A 71 19.26 5.11 -1.09
N ALA A 72 18.24 4.67 -0.36
CA ALA A 72 18.30 3.49 0.47
C ALA A 72 18.65 2.25 -0.34
N LYS A 73 19.19 1.23 0.33
CA LYS A 73 19.43 -0.05 -0.33
C LYS A 73 18.07 -0.73 -0.59
N ILE A 74 17.79 -1.01 -1.86
CA ILE A 74 16.49 -1.54 -2.29
C ILE A 74 16.27 -3.00 -1.83
N ASP A 75 17.35 -3.77 -1.73
CA ASP A 75 17.39 -5.15 -1.21
C ASP A 75 16.80 -5.26 0.19
N PHE A 76 17.04 -4.27 1.06
CA PHE A 76 16.44 -4.19 2.39
C PHE A 76 14.91 -4.20 2.34
N TYR A 77 14.30 -3.41 1.43
CA TYR A 77 12.84 -3.38 1.30
C TYR A 77 12.33 -4.70 0.73
N TYR A 78 13.00 -5.28 -0.26
CA TYR A 78 12.63 -6.60 -0.76
C TYR A 78 12.69 -7.67 0.34
N PHE A 79 13.72 -7.64 1.19
CA PHE A 79 13.87 -8.55 2.33
C PHE A 79 12.73 -8.39 3.33
N ILE A 80 12.40 -7.15 3.72
CA ILE A 80 11.26 -6.89 4.62
C ILE A 80 9.95 -7.38 4.01
N PHE A 81 9.64 -6.97 2.78
CA PHE A 81 8.39 -7.36 2.12
C PHE A 81 8.28 -8.88 1.94
N PHE A 82 9.41 -9.58 1.74
CA PHE A 82 9.44 -11.03 1.67
C PHE A 82 9.10 -11.69 3.03
N GLN A 83 9.57 -11.15 4.15
CA GLN A 83 9.16 -11.65 5.48
C GLN A 83 7.66 -11.49 5.70
N TYR A 84 7.10 -10.31 5.37
CA TYR A 84 5.66 -10.07 5.47
C TYR A 84 4.85 -10.93 4.50
N PHE A 85 5.39 -11.24 3.31
CA PHE A 85 4.75 -12.09 2.32
C PHE A 85 4.44 -13.49 2.87
N ILE A 86 5.41 -14.14 3.51
CA ILE A 86 5.22 -15.49 4.06
C ILE A 86 4.14 -15.47 5.15
N ALA A 87 4.26 -14.54 6.10
CA ALA A 87 3.27 -14.39 7.17
C ALA A 87 1.88 -14.05 6.63
N PHE A 88 1.80 -13.21 5.59
CA PHE A 88 0.53 -12.81 4.98
C PHE A 88 -0.23 -14.00 4.39
N PHE A 89 0.41 -14.84 3.58
CA PHE A 89 -0.27 -15.99 2.97
C PHE A 89 -0.71 -17.01 4.02
N PHE A 90 0.10 -17.22 5.05
CA PHE A 90 -0.29 -18.06 6.19
C PHE A 90 -1.53 -17.50 6.88
N LEU A 91 -1.51 -16.23 7.29
CA LEU A 91 -2.63 -15.58 7.97
C LEU A 91 -3.89 -15.52 7.09
N LEU A 92 -3.75 -15.23 5.80
CA LEU A 92 -4.86 -15.18 4.85
C LEU A 92 -5.53 -16.55 4.72
N TRP A 93 -4.75 -17.62 4.54
CA TRP A 93 -5.28 -18.97 4.46
C TRP A 93 -5.90 -19.43 5.78
N SER A 94 -5.28 -19.12 6.92
CA SER A 94 -5.86 -19.41 8.24
C SER A 94 -7.18 -18.68 8.43
N ALA A 95 -7.25 -17.39 8.10
CA ALA A 95 -8.47 -16.58 8.24
C ALA A 95 -9.59 -17.08 7.32
N GLU A 96 -9.30 -17.39 6.05
CA GLU A 96 -10.31 -17.97 5.14
C GLU A 96 -10.78 -19.34 5.62
N THR A 97 -9.88 -20.18 6.13
CA THR A 97 -10.23 -21.51 6.66
C THR A 97 -11.12 -21.38 7.90
N ILE A 98 -10.74 -20.54 8.87
CA ILE A 98 -11.53 -20.31 10.09
C ILE A 98 -12.91 -19.73 9.73
N TYR A 99 -12.96 -18.73 8.85
CA TYR A 99 -14.22 -18.14 8.41
C TYR A 99 -15.13 -19.18 7.73
N TYR A 100 -14.56 -20.04 6.88
CA TYR A 100 -15.30 -21.11 6.22
C TYR A 100 -15.84 -22.14 7.22
N LEU A 101 -15.03 -22.57 8.19
CA LEU A 101 -15.45 -23.52 9.23
C LEU A 101 -16.54 -22.94 10.14
N ILE A 102 -16.46 -21.66 10.51
CA ILE A 102 -17.50 -20.97 11.29
C ILE A 102 -18.82 -20.91 10.51
N LYS A 103 -18.77 -20.77 9.18
CA LYS A 103 -19.97 -20.73 8.33
C LYS A 103 -20.54 -22.11 8.01
N ASN A 104 -19.75 -23.17 8.12
CA ASN A 104 -20.16 -24.54 7.81
C ASN A 104 -19.76 -25.48 8.95
N LEU A 105 -20.31 -25.21 10.14
CA LEU A 105 -20.02 -25.97 11.36
C LEU A 105 -20.39 -27.45 11.22
N ASP A 106 -21.38 -27.75 10.39
CA ASP A 106 -21.87 -29.08 10.05
C ASP A 106 -20.82 -29.96 9.34
N MET A 107 -19.98 -29.37 8.49
CA MET A 107 -18.94 -30.12 7.77
C MET A 107 -17.68 -30.37 8.63
N GLY A 108 -17.49 -29.63 9.71
CA GLY A 108 -16.31 -29.72 10.57
C GLY A 108 -14.99 -29.69 9.79
N PHE A 109 -13.98 -30.42 10.27
CA PHE A 109 -12.65 -30.48 9.64
C PHE A 109 -12.64 -31.11 8.24
N SER A 110 -13.68 -31.85 7.86
CA SER A 110 -13.82 -32.42 6.51
C SER A 110 -13.98 -31.36 5.43
N GLY A 111 -14.37 -30.12 5.80
CA GLY A 111 -14.45 -28.98 4.89
C GLY A 111 -13.10 -28.36 4.50
N ILE A 112 -12.00 -28.69 5.19
CA ILE A 112 -10.67 -28.08 4.96
C ILE A 112 -10.16 -28.30 3.53
N PRO A 113 -10.16 -29.53 2.97
CA PRO A 113 -9.69 -29.75 1.60
C PRO A 113 -10.49 -28.95 0.56
N LEU A 114 -11.79 -28.74 0.80
CA LEU A 114 -12.67 -27.99 -0.09
C LEU A 114 -12.27 -26.51 -0.14
N ILE A 115 -12.14 -25.85 1.02
CA ILE A 115 -11.71 -24.45 1.08
C ILE A 115 -10.28 -24.29 0.54
N TRP A 116 -9.35 -25.20 0.85
CA TRP A 116 -7.99 -25.13 0.31
C TRP A 116 -7.95 -25.26 -1.21
N SER A 117 -8.75 -26.16 -1.79
CA SER A 117 -8.86 -26.28 -3.25
C SER A 117 -9.45 -25.01 -3.88
N SER A 118 -10.42 -24.37 -3.23
CA SER A 118 -11.05 -23.13 -3.66
C SER A 118 -10.09 -21.94 -3.57
N SER A 119 -9.40 -21.76 -2.45
CA SER A 119 -8.40 -20.71 -2.24
C SER A 119 -7.22 -20.88 -3.21
N ARG A 120 -6.78 -22.12 -3.47
CA ARG A 120 -5.76 -22.41 -4.49
C ARG A 120 -6.20 -21.93 -5.87
N LYS A 121 -7.42 -22.24 -6.31
CA LYS A 121 -7.96 -21.77 -7.60
C LYS A 121 -8.10 -20.24 -7.66
N LYS A 122 -8.47 -19.61 -6.53
CA LYS A 122 -8.66 -18.16 -6.40
C LYS A 122 -7.34 -17.38 -6.48
N TYR A 123 -6.30 -17.83 -5.78
CA TYR A 123 -5.04 -17.09 -5.65
C TYR A 123 -3.94 -17.56 -6.59
N LEU A 124 -3.88 -18.86 -6.93
CA LEU A 124 -2.81 -19.43 -7.77
C LEU A 124 -3.19 -19.57 -9.25
N ASN A 125 -4.20 -18.83 -9.71
CA ASN A 125 -4.46 -18.72 -11.14
C ASN A 125 -3.49 -17.73 -11.81
N LYS A 126 -3.30 -17.90 -13.13
CA LYS A 126 -2.32 -17.15 -13.92
C LYS A 126 -2.55 -15.64 -13.86
N GLU A 127 -3.81 -15.20 -13.83
CA GLU A 127 -4.11 -13.77 -13.80
C GLU A 127 -3.79 -13.15 -12.44
N THR A 128 -4.21 -13.78 -11.34
CA THR A 128 -3.93 -13.29 -9.99
C THR A 128 -2.44 -13.28 -9.70
N ILE A 129 -1.71 -14.34 -10.08
CA ILE A 129 -0.24 -14.37 -9.97
C ILE A 129 0.37 -13.23 -10.80
N SER A 130 -0.04 -13.04 -12.06
CA SER A 130 0.51 -11.97 -12.91
C SER A 130 0.25 -10.57 -12.34
N ARG A 131 -0.96 -10.33 -11.81
CA ARG A 131 -1.33 -9.07 -11.14
C ARG A 131 -0.51 -8.84 -9.88
N PHE A 132 -0.44 -9.87 -9.03
CA PHE A 132 0.31 -9.82 -7.80
C PHE A 132 1.79 -9.55 -8.03
N LEU A 133 2.44 -10.26 -8.96
CA LEU A 133 3.86 -10.10 -9.24
C LEU A 133 4.22 -8.71 -9.76
N VAL A 134 3.37 -8.11 -10.60
CA VAL A 134 3.57 -6.73 -11.08
C VAL A 134 3.49 -5.73 -9.94
N ILE A 135 2.50 -5.85 -9.06
CA ILE A 135 2.34 -4.93 -7.93
C ILE A 135 3.45 -5.16 -6.88
N TYR A 136 3.74 -6.42 -6.56
CA TYR A 136 4.76 -6.81 -5.59
C TYR A 136 6.16 -6.33 -5.98
N SER A 137 6.49 -6.29 -7.28
CA SER A 137 7.80 -5.80 -7.74
C SER A 137 7.94 -4.27 -7.66
N ILE A 138 6.86 -3.51 -7.79
CA ILE A 138 6.92 -2.04 -7.75
C ILE A 138 6.76 -1.45 -6.33
N ILE A 139 6.21 -2.20 -5.39
CA ILE A 139 6.01 -1.74 -4.00
C ILE A 139 7.34 -1.40 -3.29
N PRO A 140 8.38 -2.28 -3.29
CA PRO A 140 9.65 -1.98 -2.64
C PRO A 140 10.36 -0.77 -3.25
N LEU A 141 10.26 -0.60 -4.58
CA LEU A 141 10.75 0.59 -5.28
C LEU A 141 10.11 1.86 -4.72
N PHE A 142 8.78 1.87 -4.63
CA PHE A 142 8.02 3.00 -4.11
C PHE A 142 8.36 3.32 -2.65
N MET A 143 8.41 2.32 -1.77
CA MET A 143 8.73 2.52 -0.36
C MET A 143 10.17 2.99 -0.14
N CYS A 144 11.11 2.48 -0.94
CA CYS A 144 12.49 2.94 -0.97
C CYS A 144 12.55 4.43 -1.33
N SER A 145 11.83 4.85 -2.37
CA SER A 145 11.75 6.25 -2.79
C SER A 145 11.21 7.16 -1.69
N TYR A 146 10.08 6.78 -1.10
CA TYR A 146 9.44 7.54 -0.04
C TYR A 146 10.35 7.73 1.17
N CYS A 147 10.95 6.65 1.68
CA CYS A 147 11.79 6.72 2.87
C CYS A 147 13.08 7.53 2.62
N SER A 148 13.63 7.43 1.40
CA SER A 148 14.81 8.20 0.99
C SER A 148 14.51 9.70 0.97
N LEU A 149 13.41 10.11 0.33
CA LEU A 149 13.00 11.51 0.26
C LEU A 149 12.53 12.07 1.60
N LYS A 150 11.89 11.25 2.45
CA LYS A 150 11.47 11.69 3.78
C LYS A 150 12.66 12.14 4.63
N GLN A 151 13.79 11.44 4.53
CA GLN A 151 14.99 11.76 5.30
C GLN A 151 15.72 13.01 4.80
N THR A 152 15.43 13.48 3.59
CA THR A 152 16.01 14.72 3.06
C THR A 152 15.19 15.96 3.37
N ILE A 153 13.99 15.83 3.96
CA ILE A 153 13.13 16.97 4.34
C ILE A 153 13.93 18.09 5.05
N PRO A 154 14.75 17.79 6.09
CA PRO A 154 15.46 18.83 6.83
C PRO A 154 16.55 19.55 6.02
N LEU A 155 16.98 18.97 4.90
CA LEU A 155 17.95 19.56 3.97
C LEU A 155 17.30 20.62 3.07
N PHE A 156 15.99 20.51 2.81
CA PHE A 156 15.23 21.49 2.05
C PHE A 156 14.65 22.59 2.92
N HIS A 157 14.07 22.21 4.05
CA HIS A 157 13.45 23.13 4.99
C HIS A 157 13.71 22.64 6.41
N LYS A 158 14.42 23.43 7.20
CA LYS A 158 14.57 23.17 8.64
C LYS A 158 13.20 23.12 9.30
N PHE A 159 13.09 22.37 10.40
CA PHE A 159 11.87 22.25 11.19
C PHE A 159 11.47 23.60 11.81
N SER A 160 10.71 24.39 11.05
CA SER A 160 10.38 25.78 11.36
C SER A 160 8.92 25.96 11.76
N PHE A 161 8.06 24.98 11.44
CA PHE A 161 6.62 25.09 11.67
C PHE A 161 6.16 24.67 13.07
N ASP A 162 7.03 24.08 13.90
CA ASP A 162 6.64 23.55 15.21
C ASP A 162 5.99 24.60 16.13
N ILE A 163 6.54 25.81 16.23
CA ILE A 163 5.93 26.90 17.04
C ILE A 163 4.56 27.30 16.49
N PHE A 164 4.45 27.44 15.17
CA PHE A 164 3.20 27.81 14.51
C PHE A 164 2.12 26.73 14.74
N LEU A 165 2.47 25.47 14.51
CA LEU A 165 1.55 24.33 14.66
C LEU A 165 1.13 24.16 16.12
N TYR A 166 2.03 24.32 17.08
CA TYR A 166 1.69 24.32 18.51
C TYR A 166 0.65 25.39 18.86
N ASN A 167 0.88 26.63 18.42
CA ASN A 167 -0.04 27.73 18.71
C ASN A 167 -1.39 27.55 18.00
N LEU A 168 -1.38 27.04 16.77
CA LEU A 168 -2.60 26.75 16.01
C LEU A 168 -3.40 25.61 16.65
N ASP A 169 -2.73 24.54 17.10
CA ASP A 169 -3.35 23.46 17.85
C ASP A 169 -4.06 24.00 19.09
N LYS A 170 -3.37 24.82 19.89
CA LYS A 170 -3.97 25.44 21.07
C LYS A 170 -5.15 26.33 20.71
N ALA A 171 -5.03 27.18 19.68
CA ALA A 171 -6.11 28.07 19.26
C ALA A 171 -7.38 27.29 18.88
N ILE A 172 -7.25 26.18 18.16
CA ILE A 172 -8.37 25.32 17.76
C ILE A 172 -8.98 24.58 18.96
N HIS A 173 -8.18 24.26 19.96
CA HIS A 173 -8.59 23.50 21.14
C HIS A 173 -8.79 24.38 22.38
N PHE A 174 -9.37 25.57 22.19
CA PHE A 174 -9.76 26.50 23.27
C PHE A 174 -8.59 26.89 24.20
N HIS A 175 -7.42 27.12 23.62
CA HIS A 175 -6.15 27.45 24.29
C HIS A 175 -5.54 26.35 25.18
N HIS A 176 -6.05 25.12 25.10
CA HIS A 176 -5.47 23.95 25.77
C HIS A 176 -4.60 23.13 24.81
N SER A 177 -3.53 22.52 25.33
CA SER A 177 -2.76 21.59 24.51
C SER A 177 -3.58 20.31 24.30
N PRO A 178 -3.73 19.77 23.07
CA PRO A 178 -4.58 18.60 22.84
C PRO A 178 -4.23 17.37 23.69
N TRP A 179 -2.94 17.17 23.98
CA TRP A 179 -2.50 16.09 24.85
C TRP A 179 -3.01 16.25 26.29
N GLU A 180 -3.11 17.49 26.82
CA GLU A 180 -3.64 17.78 28.16
C GLU A 180 -5.14 17.45 28.24
N ILE A 181 -5.89 17.68 27.16
CA ILE A 181 -7.32 17.35 27.08
C ILE A 181 -7.51 15.83 27.10
N LEU A 182 -6.64 15.09 26.40
CA LEU A 182 -6.71 13.63 26.31
C LEU A 182 -6.16 12.93 27.56
N HIS A 183 -5.22 13.56 28.26
CA HIS A 183 -4.47 12.94 29.35
C HIS A 183 -5.35 12.39 30.49
N PRO A 184 -6.41 13.07 30.97
CA PRO A 184 -7.29 12.53 32.01
C PRO A 184 -7.95 11.19 31.65
N ILE A 185 -8.11 10.89 30.36
CA ILE A 185 -8.77 9.67 29.88
C ILE A 185 -7.72 8.61 29.49
N LEU A 186 -6.66 9.03 28.81
CA LEU A 186 -5.67 8.12 28.22
C LEU A 186 -4.43 7.90 29.08
N GLY A 187 -4.20 8.75 30.09
CA GLY A 187 -3.05 8.79 30.99
C GLY A 187 -2.95 7.60 31.96
N HIS A 188 -3.36 6.41 31.54
CA HIS A 188 -3.23 5.17 32.31
C HIS A 188 -2.24 4.21 31.64
N PRO A 189 -1.29 3.60 32.39
CA PRO A 189 -0.22 2.79 31.80
C PRO A 189 -0.68 1.64 30.90
N ILE A 190 -1.81 1.00 31.21
CA ILE A 190 -2.37 -0.09 30.39
C ILE A 190 -2.93 0.46 29.08
N ILE A 191 -3.66 1.58 29.14
CA ILE A 191 -4.24 2.23 27.96
C ILE A 191 -3.11 2.71 27.03
N THR A 192 -2.09 3.36 27.59
CA THR A 192 -0.92 3.82 26.83
C THR A 192 -0.20 2.66 26.13
N ARG A 193 -0.04 1.49 26.77
CA ARG A 193 0.55 0.29 26.12
C ARG A 193 -0.30 -0.23 24.98
N ILE A 194 -1.63 -0.26 25.13
CA ILE A 194 -2.54 -0.68 24.06
C ILE A 194 -2.44 0.29 22.87
N ILE A 195 -2.37 1.59 23.14
CA ILE A 195 -2.20 2.63 22.12
C ILE A 195 -0.84 2.49 21.42
N ASP A 196 0.25 2.33 22.17
CA ASP A 196 1.61 2.13 21.62
C ASP A 196 1.66 0.89 20.72
N PHE A 197 1.09 -0.23 21.17
CA PHE A 197 0.97 -1.45 20.35
C PHE A 197 0.13 -1.22 19.09
N SER A 198 -1.03 -0.57 19.22
CA SER A 198 -1.92 -0.27 18.08
C SER A 198 -1.22 0.63 17.07
N TYR A 199 -0.47 1.61 17.57
CA TYR A 199 0.33 2.53 16.77
C TYR A 199 1.47 1.85 16.04
N LEU A 200 1.99 0.71 16.52
CA LEU A 200 2.94 -0.13 15.77
C LEU A 200 2.23 -1.07 14.79
N ALA A 201 1.08 -1.62 15.19
CA ALA A 201 0.31 -2.58 14.39
C ALA A 201 -0.18 -2.01 13.05
N TRP A 202 -0.27 -0.68 12.92
CA TRP A 202 -0.65 0.00 11.67
C TRP A 202 0.16 -0.49 10.46
N GLY A 203 1.47 -0.72 10.63
CA GLY A 203 2.37 -1.09 9.55
C GLY A 203 2.02 -2.47 8.99
N SER A 204 1.73 -3.43 9.89
CA SER A 204 1.28 -4.77 9.51
C SER A 204 -0.07 -4.74 8.81
N ILE A 205 -1.04 -3.99 9.36
CA ILE A 205 -2.38 -3.86 8.77
C ILE A 205 -2.27 -3.21 7.38
N PHE A 206 -1.45 -2.18 7.23
CA PHE A 206 -1.15 -1.53 5.95
C PHE A 206 -0.56 -2.51 4.93
N VAL A 207 0.52 -3.22 5.29
CA VAL A 207 1.20 -4.15 4.38
C VAL A 207 0.28 -5.29 3.97
N TYR A 208 -0.47 -5.87 4.92
CA TYR A 208 -1.43 -6.94 4.61
C TYR A 208 -2.59 -6.46 3.74
N SER A 209 -3.11 -5.25 3.97
CA SER A 209 -4.14 -4.66 3.10
C SER A 209 -3.61 -4.48 1.68
N MET A 210 -2.36 -4.05 1.54
CA MET A 210 -1.72 -3.86 0.25
C MET A 210 -1.51 -5.19 -0.50
N LEU A 211 -1.00 -6.22 0.18
CA LEU A 211 -0.83 -7.56 -0.38
C LEU A 211 -2.19 -8.18 -0.76
N TYR A 212 -3.21 -8.00 0.08
CA TYR A 212 -4.57 -8.44 -0.20
C TYR A 212 -5.15 -7.75 -1.45
N MET A 213 -4.99 -6.43 -1.55
CA MET A 213 -5.44 -5.67 -2.71
C MET A 213 -4.68 -6.03 -3.98
N ALA A 214 -3.39 -6.39 -3.91
CA ALA A 214 -2.63 -6.88 -5.06
C ALA A 214 -3.24 -8.15 -5.68
N CYS A 215 -3.85 -9.00 -4.85
CA CYS A 215 -4.58 -10.21 -5.27
C CYS A 215 -6.06 -9.96 -5.62
N HIS A 216 -6.59 -8.76 -5.36
CA HIS A 216 -8.03 -8.51 -5.40
C HIS A 216 -8.56 -8.41 -6.85
N LYS A 217 -9.70 -9.06 -7.11
CA LYS A 217 -10.28 -9.17 -8.47
C LYS A 217 -10.94 -7.89 -8.98
N ASP A 218 -11.51 -7.07 -8.09
CA ASP A 218 -12.12 -5.80 -8.49
C ASP A 218 -11.03 -4.81 -8.92
N ARG A 219 -10.87 -4.68 -10.24
CA ARG A 219 -9.92 -3.78 -10.88
C ARG A 219 -10.11 -2.33 -10.44
N ARG A 220 -11.36 -1.87 -10.37
CA ARG A 220 -11.65 -0.46 -10.11
C ARG A 220 -11.27 -0.11 -8.67
N LEU A 221 -11.72 -0.93 -7.71
CA LEU A 221 -11.38 -0.72 -6.31
C LEU A 221 -9.87 -0.83 -6.07
N ARG A 222 -9.22 -1.82 -6.70
CA ARG A 222 -7.77 -2.03 -6.60
C ARG A 222 -6.98 -0.84 -7.12
N LEU A 223 -7.25 -0.38 -8.34
CA LEU A 223 -6.54 0.77 -8.90
C LEU A 223 -6.85 2.06 -8.14
N GLN A 224 -8.10 2.26 -7.69
CA GLN A 224 -8.45 3.41 -6.84
C GLN A 224 -7.63 3.40 -5.55
N PHE A 225 -7.51 2.23 -4.90
CA PHE A 225 -6.69 2.08 -3.70
C PHE A 225 -5.22 2.39 -3.95
N PHE A 226 -4.57 1.72 -4.90
CA PHE A 226 -3.13 1.91 -5.13
C PHE A 226 -2.78 3.33 -5.61
N ILE A 227 -3.60 3.94 -6.47
CA ILE A 227 -3.35 5.32 -6.90
C ILE A 227 -3.57 6.29 -5.73
N SER A 228 -4.63 6.13 -4.94
CA SER A 228 -4.86 6.95 -3.74
C SER A 228 -3.73 6.79 -2.74
N LEU A 229 -3.27 5.56 -2.53
CA LEU A 229 -2.14 5.23 -1.66
C LEU A 229 -0.87 5.96 -2.13
N SER A 230 -0.52 5.85 -3.42
CA SER A 230 0.64 6.53 -3.98
C SER A 230 0.54 8.06 -3.83
N LEU A 231 -0.63 8.63 -4.09
CA LEU A 231 -0.85 10.07 -3.92
C LEU A 231 -0.75 10.51 -2.46
N CYS A 232 -1.24 9.73 -1.50
CA CYS A 232 -1.09 10.04 -0.08
C CYS A 232 0.40 10.10 0.29
N TRP A 233 1.19 9.09 -0.06
CA TRP A 233 2.62 9.09 0.24
C TRP A 233 3.41 10.22 -0.45
N VAL A 234 3.13 10.48 -1.73
CA VAL A 234 3.85 11.51 -2.51
C VAL A 234 3.42 12.92 -2.08
N VAL A 235 2.12 13.19 -2.02
CA VAL A 235 1.60 14.53 -1.75
C VAL A 235 1.65 14.85 -0.27
N ILE A 236 1.10 13.97 0.58
CA ILE A 236 1.04 14.22 2.03
C ILE A 236 2.40 13.95 2.65
N GLY A 237 2.99 12.78 2.37
CA GLY A 237 4.20 12.31 3.06
C GLY A 237 5.52 12.91 2.59
N ASN A 238 5.57 13.56 1.41
CA ASN A 238 6.77 14.23 0.94
C ASN A 238 6.51 15.69 0.57
N LEU A 239 5.62 15.99 -0.39
CA LEU A 239 5.46 17.37 -0.86
C LEU A 239 5.03 18.31 0.27
N LEU A 240 3.91 18.00 0.94
CA LEU A 240 3.42 18.81 2.05
C LEU A 240 4.33 18.71 3.27
N ALA A 241 4.96 17.55 3.49
CA ALA A 241 5.92 17.35 4.56
C ALA A 241 7.18 18.24 4.43
N ILE A 242 7.62 18.53 3.20
CA ILE A 242 8.70 19.51 2.93
C ILE A 242 8.18 20.94 3.15
N LEU A 243 7.00 21.25 2.62
CA LEU A 243 6.44 22.61 2.70
C LEU A 243 6.11 23.03 4.14
N LEU A 244 5.66 22.08 4.96
CA LEU A 244 5.23 22.27 6.35
C LEU A 244 6.21 21.59 7.32
N ALA A 245 7.51 21.63 7.02
CA ALA A 245 8.54 20.91 7.75
C ALA A 245 8.45 21.16 9.27
N SER A 246 8.12 20.09 9.98
CA SER A 246 7.86 20.06 11.42
C SER A 246 8.40 18.77 12.02
N ALA A 247 9.03 18.85 13.18
CA ALA A 247 9.61 17.70 13.86
C ALA A 247 8.62 16.99 14.79
N GLY A 248 7.65 17.72 15.32
CA GLY A 248 6.60 17.21 16.19
C GLY A 248 6.87 17.42 17.68
N PRO A 249 5.87 17.12 18.53
CA PRO A 249 5.93 17.37 19.97
C PRO A 249 7.17 16.77 20.68
N CYS A 250 7.57 15.56 20.30
CA CYS A 250 8.73 14.87 20.89
C CYS A 250 10.07 15.55 20.67
N TYR A 251 10.19 16.41 19.66
CA TYR A 251 11.42 17.16 19.37
C TYR A 251 11.23 18.68 19.50
N PHE A 252 10.09 19.12 20.06
CA PHE A 252 9.72 20.53 20.11
C PHE A 252 10.84 21.43 20.67
N SER A 253 11.36 21.13 21.85
CA SER A 253 12.43 21.93 22.46
C SER A 253 13.74 21.85 21.68
N GLU A 254 14.03 20.72 21.05
CA GLU A 254 15.27 20.53 20.28
C GLU A 254 15.30 21.40 19.01
N VAL A 255 14.14 21.62 18.37
CA VAL A 255 14.04 22.40 17.13
C VAL A 255 13.68 23.86 17.34
N THR A 256 12.98 24.19 18.44
CA THR A 256 12.53 25.56 18.74
C THR A 256 13.40 26.29 19.76
N GLY A 257 14.16 25.58 20.59
CA GLY A 257 14.90 26.13 21.73
C GLY A 257 14.02 26.52 22.93
N VAL A 258 12.70 26.37 22.85
CA VAL A 258 11.78 26.72 23.95
C VAL A 258 11.95 25.75 25.11
N THR A 259 12.28 26.28 26.29
CA THR A 259 12.46 25.52 27.53
C THR A 259 11.77 26.21 28.72
N PRO A 260 11.00 25.47 29.56
CA PRO A 260 10.68 24.05 29.44
C PRO A 260 9.75 23.76 28.24
N SER A 261 9.80 22.51 27.74
CA SER A 261 8.88 22.06 26.69
C SER A 261 7.43 22.13 27.18
N PRO A 262 6.47 22.61 26.39
CA PRO A 262 5.05 22.49 26.72
C PRO A 262 4.56 21.03 26.78
N TYR A 263 5.37 20.08 26.31
CA TYR A 263 5.09 18.64 26.38
C TYR A 263 5.91 17.92 27.47
N ALA A 264 6.62 18.66 28.34
CA ALA A 264 7.51 18.08 29.34
C ALA A 264 6.78 17.05 30.24
N GLY A 265 5.59 17.40 30.74
CA GLY A 265 4.79 16.49 31.58
C GLY A 265 4.33 15.23 30.84
N LEU A 266 4.00 15.33 29.55
CA LEU A 266 3.67 14.15 28.74
C LEU A 266 4.85 13.19 28.65
N PHE A 267 6.04 13.70 28.35
CA PHE A 267 7.22 12.85 28.19
C PHE A 267 7.78 12.33 29.52
N GLU A 268 7.58 13.05 30.62
CA GLU A 268 7.83 12.52 31.97
C GLU A 268 6.92 11.31 32.25
N TYR A 269 5.63 11.44 31.98
CA TYR A 269 4.67 10.34 32.09
C TYR A 269 5.04 9.16 31.19
N LEU A 270 5.31 9.37 29.90
CA LEU A 270 5.65 8.29 28.97
C LEU A 270 6.93 7.55 29.40
N ARG A 271 7.94 8.27 29.92
CA ARG A 271 9.18 7.66 30.42
C ARG A 271 8.99 6.91 31.74
N SER A 272 7.97 7.26 32.53
CA SER A 272 7.64 6.55 33.78
C SER A 272 7.10 5.13 33.52
N ILE A 273 6.59 4.87 32.32
CA ILE A 273 6.11 3.55 31.92
C ILE A 273 7.28 2.82 31.26
N PRO A 274 7.77 1.71 31.85
CA PRO A 274 8.79 0.91 31.20
C PRO A 274 8.24 0.32 29.88
N ASP A 275 9.06 -0.35 29.09
CA ASP A 275 8.65 -1.14 27.92
C ASP A 275 7.99 -0.43 26.70
N LEU A 276 7.58 0.84 26.81
CA LEU A 276 7.01 1.59 25.70
C LEU A 276 7.99 1.71 24.53
N LYS A 277 7.55 1.24 23.36
CA LYS A 277 8.33 1.29 22.12
C LYS A 277 8.43 2.70 21.57
N VAL A 278 7.40 3.53 21.78
CA VAL A 278 7.46 4.95 21.36
C VAL A 278 8.67 5.68 21.93
N VAL A 279 8.97 5.54 23.22
CA VAL A 279 10.09 6.27 23.86
C VAL A 279 11.41 5.88 23.21
N PHE A 280 11.62 4.57 23.02
CA PHE A 280 12.80 4.04 22.33
C PHE A 280 12.88 4.54 20.87
N ASN A 281 11.78 4.48 20.13
CA ASN A 281 11.74 4.89 18.72
C ASN A 281 12.01 6.39 18.54
N GLN A 282 11.45 7.24 19.41
CA GLN A 282 11.68 8.68 19.41
C GLN A 282 13.16 8.99 19.64
N GLU A 283 13.79 8.34 20.62
CA GLU A 283 15.21 8.55 20.90
C GLU A 283 16.10 8.04 19.76
N LEU A 284 15.80 6.84 19.24
CA LEU A 284 16.55 6.23 18.14
C LEU A 284 16.54 7.10 16.88
N LEU A 285 15.37 7.64 16.51
CA LEU A 285 15.22 8.53 15.36
C LEU A 285 16.00 9.84 15.55
N TRP A 286 15.95 10.43 16.75
CA TRP A 286 16.69 11.66 17.03
C TRP A 286 18.20 11.45 16.98
N ARG A 287 18.70 10.35 17.56
CA ARG A 287 20.12 9.99 17.52
C ARG A 287 20.60 9.76 16.08
N ALA A 288 19.83 9.04 15.27
CA ALA A 288 20.15 8.83 13.86
C ALA A 288 20.19 10.14 13.07
N PHE A 289 19.21 11.02 13.29
CA PHE A 289 19.16 12.34 12.67
C PHE A 289 20.40 13.19 13.03
N LYS A 290 20.74 13.31 14.31
CA LYS A 290 21.92 14.08 14.76
C LYS A 290 23.23 13.51 14.24
N ALA A 291 23.32 12.19 14.11
CA ALA A 291 24.49 11.52 13.56
C ALA A 291 24.59 11.59 12.02
N GLY A 292 23.56 12.12 11.34
CA GLY A 292 23.48 12.10 9.87
C GLY A 292 23.42 10.69 9.28
N ILE A 293 22.97 9.70 10.07
CA ILE A 293 22.91 8.30 9.67
C ILE A 293 21.57 8.03 9.00
N TYR A 294 21.62 7.54 7.76
CA TYR A 294 20.42 7.02 7.10
C TYR A 294 19.89 5.79 7.85
N MET A 295 18.61 5.83 8.20
CA MET A 295 17.92 4.72 8.86
C MET A 295 16.77 4.23 7.99
N PRO A 296 16.72 2.95 7.59
CA PRO A 296 15.57 2.41 6.89
C PRO A 296 14.29 2.56 7.73
N LEU A 297 13.18 2.95 7.09
CA LEU A 297 11.92 3.33 7.75
C LEU A 297 12.02 4.52 8.73
N GLY A 298 13.15 5.22 8.74
CA GLY A 298 13.40 6.41 9.56
C GLY A 298 13.00 7.72 8.88
N GLY A 299 13.45 8.83 9.47
CA GLY A 299 13.15 10.19 9.02
C GLY A 299 12.12 10.89 9.89
N ILE A 300 12.45 12.12 10.28
CA ILE A 300 11.64 12.97 11.14
C ILE A 300 10.78 13.88 10.28
N SER A 301 9.47 13.77 10.45
CA SER A 301 8.47 14.66 9.85
C SER A 301 7.14 14.38 10.54
N ALA A 302 6.59 15.39 11.20
CA ALA A 302 5.31 15.32 11.90
C ALA A 302 4.16 15.76 10.99
N MET A 303 4.23 16.96 10.41
CA MET A 303 3.14 17.50 9.60
C MET A 303 3.32 17.14 8.12
N PRO A 304 2.30 16.58 7.43
CA PRO A 304 1.10 15.93 7.96
C PRO A 304 1.32 14.45 8.32
N SER A 305 0.45 13.87 9.15
CA SER A 305 0.63 12.51 9.67
C SER A 305 0.31 11.42 8.63
N MET A 306 1.33 10.69 8.17
CA MET A 306 1.13 9.54 7.28
C MET A 306 0.43 8.35 7.97
N HIS A 307 0.65 8.14 9.27
CA HIS A 307 -0.02 7.07 10.02
C HIS A 307 -1.55 7.25 9.97
N VAL A 308 -2.02 8.46 10.24
CA VAL A 308 -3.45 8.81 10.17
C VAL A 308 -3.96 8.73 8.74
N SER A 309 -3.21 9.25 7.77
CA SER A 309 -3.59 9.19 6.35
C SER A 309 -3.83 7.75 5.90
N ILE A 310 -2.91 6.83 6.18
CA ILE A 310 -3.06 5.43 5.78
C ILE A 310 -4.20 4.75 6.55
N ALA A 311 -4.35 4.99 7.85
CA ALA A 311 -5.45 4.40 8.61
C ALA A 311 -6.84 4.84 8.06
N VAL A 312 -6.99 6.13 7.72
CA VAL A 312 -8.20 6.66 7.07
C VAL A 312 -8.42 6.05 5.69
N LEU A 313 -7.36 5.92 4.87
CA LEU A 313 -7.45 5.30 3.55
C LEU A 313 -7.94 3.84 3.65
N LEU A 314 -7.44 3.10 4.64
CA LEU A 314 -7.90 1.74 4.90
C LEU A 314 -9.36 1.71 5.36
N ALA A 315 -9.79 2.63 6.23
CA ALA A 315 -11.21 2.74 6.61
C ALA A 315 -12.13 2.96 5.38
N LEU A 316 -11.71 3.85 4.47
CA LEU A 316 -12.42 4.11 3.21
C LEU A 316 -12.44 2.88 2.30
N LEU A 317 -11.31 2.17 2.18
CA LEU A 317 -11.21 0.93 1.41
C LEU A 317 -12.15 -0.14 1.95
N TYR A 318 -12.04 -0.48 3.23
CA TYR A 318 -12.74 -1.61 3.83
C TYR A 318 -14.25 -1.43 3.93
N ARG A 319 -14.74 -0.18 3.90
CA ARG A 319 -16.18 0.13 3.78
C ARG A 319 -16.81 -0.38 2.47
N ASN A 320 -16.02 -0.61 1.41
CA ASN A 320 -16.49 -1.19 0.15
C ASN A 320 -16.67 -2.71 0.21
N PHE A 321 -16.13 -3.37 1.23
CA PHE A 321 -16.28 -4.82 1.41
C PHE A 321 -17.51 -5.14 2.26
N ASN A 322 -17.64 -4.47 3.40
CA ASN A 322 -18.85 -4.48 4.23
C ASN A 322 -18.80 -3.35 5.27
N ARG A 323 -19.97 -2.99 5.81
CA ARG A 323 -20.12 -1.87 6.76
C ARG A 323 -19.31 -2.08 8.06
N TRP A 324 -19.19 -3.31 8.54
CA TRP A 324 -18.56 -3.63 9.82
C TRP A 324 -17.03 -3.53 9.74
N ALA A 325 -16.43 -4.03 8.66
CA ALA A 325 -15.01 -3.86 8.38
C ALA A 325 -14.66 -2.36 8.22
N GLY A 326 -15.53 -1.60 7.55
CA GLY A 326 -15.40 -0.14 7.47
C GLY A 326 -15.42 0.52 8.86
N TRP A 327 -16.37 0.17 9.73
CA TRP A 327 -16.43 0.70 11.09
C TRP A 327 -15.22 0.32 11.94
N LEU A 328 -14.80 -0.95 11.90
CA LEU A 328 -13.62 -1.43 12.63
C LEU A 328 -12.37 -0.62 12.26
N LEU A 329 -12.13 -0.42 10.96
CA LEU A 329 -10.98 0.34 10.48
C LEU A 329 -11.14 1.86 10.71
N THR A 330 -12.37 2.36 10.82
CA THR A 330 -12.64 3.75 11.24
C THR A 330 -12.27 3.94 12.71
N VAL A 331 -12.66 3.02 13.59
CA VAL A 331 -12.26 3.04 15.00
C VAL A 331 -10.74 2.94 15.12
N PHE A 332 -10.12 2.05 14.34
CA PHE A 332 -8.66 1.96 14.27
C PHE A 332 -8.02 3.29 13.85
N ALA A 333 -8.55 3.97 12.84
CA ALA A 333 -8.04 5.29 12.42
C ALA A 333 -8.17 6.36 13.51
N ILE A 334 -9.27 6.33 14.30
CA ILE A 334 -9.43 7.20 15.47
C ILE A 334 -8.37 6.88 16.53
N VAL A 335 -8.15 5.59 16.83
CA VAL A 335 -7.11 5.15 17.78
C VAL A 335 -5.72 5.59 17.32
N ILE A 336 -5.41 5.52 16.02
CA ILE A 336 -4.14 6.00 15.47
C ILE A 336 -4.00 7.52 15.58
N GLY A 337 -5.05 8.28 15.26
CA GLY A 337 -5.00 9.75 15.36
C GLY A 337 -4.89 10.24 16.80
N VAL A 338 -5.76 9.77 17.68
CA VAL A 338 -5.69 10.09 19.12
C VAL A 338 -4.40 9.57 19.74
N GLY A 339 -3.99 8.36 19.36
CA GLY A 339 -2.75 7.75 19.79
C GLY A 339 -1.52 8.54 19.37
N SER A 340 -1.50 9.10 18.16
CA SER A 340 -0.37 9.94 17.75
C SER A 340 -0.18 11.19 18.60
N ILE A 341 -1.27 11.77 19.13
CA ILE A 341 -1.22 12.93 20.02
C ILE A 341 -0.76 12.48 21.41
N HIS A 342 -1.39 11.43 21.95
CA HIS A 342 -1.08 10.88 23.28
C HIS A 342 0.34 10.35 23.39
N LEU A 343 0.89 9.79 22.32
CA LEU A 343 2.27 9.29 22.28
C LEU A 343 3.28 10.41 21.94
N GLY A 344 2.83 11.64 21.67
CA GLY A 344 3.69 12.79 21.40
C GLY A 344 4.38 12.77 20.03
N TRP A 345 3.84 12.03 19.05
CA TRP A 345 4.35 12.00 17.68
C TRP A 345 3.90 13.21 16.86
N HIS A 346 2.65 13.63 17.04
CA HIS A 346 1.99 14.58 16.14
C HIS A 346 1.20 15.63 16.91
N TYR A 347 1.08 16.82 16.30
CA TYR A 347 0.05 17.79 16.66
C TYR A 347 -1.32 17.24 16.23
N ALA A 348 -2.40 17.68 16.86
CA ALA A 348 -3.76 17.24 16.51
C ALA A 348 -4.12 17.64 15.06
N ILE A 349 -3.70 18.84 14.65
CA ILE A 349 -3.93 19.34 13.29
C ILE A 349 -3.26 18.48 12.21
N ASP A 350 -2.13 17.82 12.52
CA ASP A 350 -1.46 16.91 11.59
C ASP A 350 -2.41 15.79 11.17
N GLY A 351 -3.19 15.27 12.11
CA GLY A 351 -4.20 14.25 11.87
C GLY A 351 -5.42 14.78 11.11
N TYR A 352 -5.86 16.00 11.39
CA TYR A 352 -7.02 16.61 10.72
C TYR A 352 -6.74 16.87 9.25
N VAL A 353 -5.58 17.47 8.95
CA VAL A 353 -5.15 17.74 7.58
C VAL A 353 -4.95 16.42 6.82
N SER A 354 -4.29 15.43 7.41
CA SER A 354 -4.16 14.10 6.80
C SER A 354 -5.49 13.45 6.50
N THR A 355 -6.44 13.50 7.44
CA THR A 355 -7.78 12.91 7.27
C THR A 355 -8.52 13.57 6.11
N LEU A 356 -8.58 14.90 6.09
CA LEU A 356 -9.25 15.67 5.06
C LEU A 356 -8.64 15.38 3.67
N LEU A 357 -7.31 15.50 3.54
CA LEU A 357 -6.62 15.28 2.27
C LEU A 357 -6.78 13.85 1.77
N THR A 358 -6.72 12.85 2.66
CA THR A 358 -6.91 11.45 2.29
C THR A 358 -8.31 11.22 1.72
N ILE A 359 -9.35 11.77 2.37
CA ILE A 359 -10.74 11.67 1.88
C ILE A 359 -10.88 12.35 0.52
N LEU A 360 -10.28 13.53 0.34
CA LEU A 360 -10.29 14.25 -0.95
C LEU A 360 -9.59 13.44 -2.05
N ILE A 361 -8.40 12.91 -1.78
CA ILE A 361 -7.65 12.05 -2.72
C ILE A 361 -8.49 10.83 -3.10
N TRP A 362 -9.02 10.09 -2.12
CA TRP A 362 -9.83 8.89 -2.36
C TRP A 362 -11.04 9.19 -3.26
N ASN A 363 -11.76 10.28 -2.96
CA ASN A 363 -12.95 10.68 -3.68
C ASN A 363 -12.63 11.18 -5.10
N ALA A 364 -11.54 11.93 -5.26
CA ALA A 364 -11.07 12.42 -6.56
C ALA A 364 -10.68 11.26 -7.48
N VAL A 365 -9.85 10.33 -6.98
CA VAL A 365 -9.44 9.13 -7.74
C VAL A 365 -10.67 8.29 -8.08
N GLY A 366 -11.56 8.06 -7.12
CA GLY A 366 -12.81 7.33 -7.35
C GLY A 366 -13.72 7.99 -8.39
N ALA A 367 -13.79 9.32 -8.42
CA ALA A 367 -14.56 10.08 -9.40
C ALA A 367 -13.98 9.92 -10.81
N CYS A 368 -12.65 9.93 -10.97
CA CYS A 368 -11.99 9.69 -12.25
C CYS A 368 -12.37 8.32 -12.84
N PHE A 369 -12.41 7.28 -12.00
CA PHE A 369 -12.83 5.94 -12.44
C PHE A 369 -14.33 5.86 -12.79
N ARG A 370 -15.21 6.60 -12.09
CA ARG A 370 -16.64 6.67 -12.46
C ARG A 370 -16.86 7.36 -13.81
N LYS A 371 -16.16 8.47 -14.06
CA LYS A 371 -16.26 9.21 -15.33
C LYS A 371 -15.77 8.39 -16.51
N GLY A 372 -14.68 7.65 -16.36
CA GLY A 372 -14.13 6.78 -17.41
C GLY A 372 -15.13 5.69 -17.87
N VAL A 373 -15.91 5.13 -16.94
CA VAL A 373 -16.97 4.15 -17.28
C VAL A 373 -18.08 4.81 -18.08
N ARG A 374 -18.58 5.98 -17.62
CA ARG A 374 -19.67 6.71 -18.29
C ARG A 374 -19.29 7.18 -19.71
N CYS A 375 -18.05 7.59 -19.93
CA CYS A 375 -17.57 7.95 -21.28
C CYS A 375 -17.50 6.73 -22.21
N ARG A 376 -17.12 5.54 -21.69
CA ARG A 376 -17.04 4.31 -22.48
C ARG A 376 -18.44 3.82 -22.87
N GLU A 377 -19.39 3.87 -21.96
CA GLU A 377 -20.81 3.55 -22.23
C GLU A 377 -21.41 4.50 -23.27
N LYS A 378 -21.17 5.81 -23.12
CA LYS A 378 -21.60 6.79 -24.13
C LYS A 378 -20.96 6.55 -25.50
N SER A 379 -19.68 6.21 -25.55
CA SER A 379 -18.98 5.91 -26.80
C SER A 379 -19.51 4.64 -27.49
N GLN A 380 -19.97 3.64 -26.72
CA GLN A 380 -20.57 2.42 -27.25
C GLN A 380 -22.01 2.64 -27.74
N HIS A 381 -22.74 3.58 -27.16
CA HIS A 381 -24.08 3.97 -27.62
C HIS A 381 -24.09 5.05 -28.72
N SER A 382 -22.94 5.66 -29.04
CA SER A 382 -22.82 6.65 -30.11
C SER A 382 -22.34 6.07 -31.46
N PHE A 383 -22.20 4.75 -31.58
CA PHE A 383 -22.08 4.10 -32.89
C PHE A 383 -23.50 3.84 -33.42
N PRO A 384 -23.89 4.40 -34.58
CA PRO A 384 -25.18 4.10 -35.16
C PRO A 384 -25.28 2.60 -35.45
N GLU A 385 -26.40 1.99 -35.05
CA GLU A 385 -26.80 0.64 -35.45
C GLU A 385 -26.89 0.57 -36.97
N GLY A 386 -25.78 0.26 -37.62
CA GLY A 386 -25.66 0.36 -39.06
C GLY A 386 -24.25 0.07 -39.53
N THR A 387 -23.66 -1.04 -39.10
CA THR A 387 -22.45 -1.56 -39.77
C THR A 387 -22.48 -3.08 -39.71
N VAL A 388 -23.01 -3.63 -40.82
CA VAL A 388 -22.89 -4.97 -41.37
C VAL A 388 -22.05 -5.94 -40.53
N ARG A 389 -22.72 -6.90 -39.88
CA ARG A 389 -22.08 -8.18 -39.54
C ARG A 389 -21.75 -8.87 -40.85
N ILE A 390 -20.46 -9.02 -41.15
CA ILE A 390 -20.00 -9.95 -42.16
C ILE A 390 -20.00 -11.32 -41.48
N ASP A 391 -21.07 -12.09 -41.70
CA ASP A 391 -21.11 -13.51 -41.39
C ASP A 391 -20.16 -14.23 -42.36
N LEU A 392 -19.02 -14.69 -41.83
CA LEU A 392 -18.19 -15.71 -42.47
C LEU A 392 -18.57 -17.05 -41.84
N ASP A 393 -19.72 -17.60 -42.25
CA ASP A 393 -20.01 -19.03 -42.07
C ASP A 393 -21.01 -19.48 -43.14
N SER A 394 -20.52 -19.74 -44.36
CA SER A 394 -21.25 -20.47 -45.39
C SER A 394 -20.43 -21.69 -45.80
N GLY A 395 -20.61 -22.76 -45.04
CA GLY A 395 -20.02 -24.06 -45.33
C GLY A 395 -20.85 -25.15 -44.66
N LYS A 396 -22.00 -25.48 -45.25
CA LYS A 396 -22.63 -26.80 -45.14
C LYS A 396 -23.63 -27.00 -46.26
N GLU A 397 -23.28 -27.96 -47.12
CA GLU A 397 -24.11 -28.59 -48.13
C GLU A 397 -25.22 -29.39 -47.43
N ASP A 398 -26.48 -29.10 -47.76
CA ASP A 398 -27.60 -30.00 -47.49
C ASP A 398 -27.91 -30.77 -48.78
N ASN A 399 -27.53 -32.05 -48.78
CA ASN A 399 -28.03 -33.07 -49.67
C ASN A 399 -29.23 -33.74 -48.99
N GLU A 400 -30.43 -33.57 -49.54
CA GLU A 400 -31.54 -34.51 -49.33
C GLU A 400 -32.33 -34.69 -50.63
N PRO A 401 -32.53 -35.94 -51.10
CA PRO A 401 -33.31 -36.22 -52.30
C PRO A 401 -34.80 -36.33 -51.99
N GLN A 402 -35.62 -35.84 -52.91
CA GLN A 402 -37.07 -35.98 -52.93
C GLN A 402 -37.48 -37.46 -52.97
N HIS A 403 -38.38 -37.86 -52.08
CA HIS A 403 -39.51 -38.73 -52.38
C HIS A 403 -40.66 -38.56 -51.37
#